data_AF-A0A7X8ZMK8-F1
#
_entry.id   AF-A0A7X8ZMK8-F1
#
_cell.length_a   1.000
_cell.length_b   1.000
_cell.length_c   1.000
_cell.angle_alpha   90.00
_cell.angle_beta   90.00
_cell.angle_gamma   90.00
#
_symmetry.space_group_name_H-M   'P 1'
#
loop_
_entity.id
_entity.type
_entity.pdbx_description
1 polymer ?
#
loop_
_entity_poly.entity_id
_entity_poly.type
_entity_poly.pdbx_seq_one_letter_code
_entity_poly.pdbx_strand_id
1 'polypeptide(L)' 'MLIEFKAKNYKSFEQEMVLSLRPVFTQKGLGYSIISNKALCSSVIYGPNCAGKSNIIEAMTTLKDFLLTGQIPKF' A
#
# COMPACT_ATOMS: atom_id res chain seq x y z
N MET A 1 2.42 -1.52 11.80
CA MET A 1 3.38 -1.76 10.69
C MET A 1 2.62 -2.40 9.55
N LEU A 2 2.62 -1.79 8.37
CA LEU A 2 1.87 -2.30 7.22
C LEU A 2 2.67 -3.45 6.57
N ILE A 3 2.09 -4.64 6.50
CA ILE A 3 2.71 -5.82 5.88
C ILE A 3 2.26 -5.98 4.44
N GLU A 4 0.96 -5.79 4.22
CA GLU A 4 0.30 -5.97 2.94
C GLU A 4 -0.96 -5.12 2.94
N PHE A 5 -1.23 -4.48 1.81
CA PHE A 5 -2.47 -3.76 1.55
C PHE A 5 -3.11 -4.29 0.28
N LYS A 6 -4.43 -4.50 0.34
CA LYS A 6 -5.22 -5.01 -0.77
C LYS A 6 -6.43 -4.14 -1.00
N ALA A 7 -6.72 -3.85 -2.26
CA ALA A 7 -7.93 -3.17 -2.68
C ALA A 7 -8.47 -3.85 -3.94
N LYS A 8 -9.80 -3.95 -4.06
CA LYS A 8 -10.48 -4.47 -5.24
C LYS A 8 -11.69 -3.60 -5.51
N ASN A 9 -12.00 -3.38 -6.78
CA ASN A 9 -13.10 -2.55 -7.23
C ASN A 9 -13.08 -1.14 -6.58
N TYR A 10 -11.90 -0.52 -6.56
CA TYR A 10 -11.70 0.82 -5.98
C TYR A 10 -11.20 1.78 -7.05
N LYS A 11 -12.03 2.78 -7.40
CA LYS A 11 -11.77 3.78 -8.45
C LYS A 11 -11.27 3.11 -9.75
N SER A 12 -10.01 3.29 -10.12
CA SER A 12 -9.42 2.74 -11.35
C SER A 12 -9.00 1.26 -11.25
N PHE A 13 -9.08 0.64 -10.08
CA PHE A 13 -8.69 -0.76 -9.87
C PHE A 13 -9.92 -1.67 -9.88
N GLU A 14 -10.25 -2.20 -11.05
CA GLU A 14 -11.30 -3.22 -11.20
C GLU A 14 -10.87 -4.55 -10.54
N GLN A 15 -9.65 -5.00 -10.86
CA GLN A 15 -9.04 -6.22 -10.32
C GLN A 15 -8.38 -5.98 -8.95
N GLU A 16 -8.02 -7.06 -8.26
CA GLU A 16 -7.32 -6.97 -6.99
C GLU A 16 -5.93 -6.36 -7.17
N MET A 17 -5.69 -5.28 -6.44
CA MET A 17 -4.42 -4.59 -6.32
C MET A 17 -3.76 -4.97 -4.99
N VAL A 18 -2.52 -5.46 -5.05
CA VAL A 18 -1.75 -5.89 -3.87
C VAL A 18 -0.49 -5.05 -3.73
N LEU A 19 -0.36 -4.31 -2.63
CA LEU A 19 0.89 -3.69 -2.20
C LEU A 19 1.49 -4.50 -1.07
N SER A 20 2.54 -5.27 -1.36
CA SER A 20 3.27 -6.07 -0.37
C SER A 20 4.50 -5.33 0.13
N LEU A 21 4.62 -5.21 1.45
CA LEU A 21 5.79 -4.72 2.18
C LEU A 21 6.52 -5.86 2.89
N ARG A 22 6.25 -7.11 2.52
CA ARG A 22 6.95 -8.28 3.07
C ARG A 22 8.41 -8.25 2.60
N PRO A 23 9.38 -8.38 3.52
CA PRO A 23 10.78 -8.41 3.13
C PRO A 23 11.07 -9.68 2.34
N VAL A 24 11.79 -9.54 1.22
CA VAL A 24 12.30 -10.67 0.46
C VAL A 24 13.73 -10.92 0.91
N PHE A 25 13.94 -11.97 1.71
CA PHE A 25 15.23 -12.28 2.33
C PHE A 25 16.36 -12.62 1.33
N THR A 26 16.02 -12.83 0.05
CA THR A 26 16.99 -13.11 -1.03
C THR A 26 17.71 -11.85 -1.52
N GLN A 27 17.17 -10.64 -1.28
CA GLN A 27 17.79 -9.40 -1.74
C GLN A 27 18.93 -8.96 -0.81
N LYS A 28 20.17 -9.09 -1.29
CA LYS A 28 21.38 -8.60 -0.61
C LYS A 28 21.45 -7.07 -0.68
N GLY A 29 21.83 -6.41 0.41
CA GLY A 29 22.12 -4.97 0.45
C GLY A 29 21.02 -4.07 1.02
N LEU A 30 19.82 -4.58 1.32
CA LEU A 30 18.69 -3.80 1.85
C LEU A 30 18.32 -4.12 3.30
N GLY A 31 19.25 -4.71 4.07
CA GLY A 31 19.00 -5.11 5.46
C GLY A 31 18.58 -3.94 6.37
N TYR A 32 19.06 -2.72 6.07
CA TYR A 32 18.67 -1.50 6.79
C TYR A 32 17.22 -1.07 6.53
N SER A 33 16.62 -1.51 5.42
CA SER A 33 15.24 -1.19 5.07
C SER A 33 14.23 -2.15 5.72
N ILE A 34 14.70 -3.16 6.46
CA ILE A 34 13.86 -4.15 7.11
C ILE A 34 13.67 -3.77 8.57
N ILE A 35 12.43 -3.47 8.96
CA ILE A 35 12.07 -3.22 10.35
C ILE A 35 11.80 -4.56 11.03
N SER A 36 12.60 -4.87 12.05
CA SER A 36 12.41 -6.02 12.95
C SER A 36 12.20 -7.36 12.24
N ASN A 37 12.84 -7.58 11.09
CA ASN A 37 12.70 -8.76 10.22
C ASN A 37 11.27 -9.06 9.74
N LYS A 38 10.35 -8.09 9.78
CA LYS A 38 8.92 -8.34 9.53
C LYS A 38 8.33 -7.51 8.39
N ALA A 39 8.84 -6.31 8.12
CA ALA A 39 8.33 -5.46 7.04
C ALA A 39 9.39 -4.51 6.49
N LEU A 40 9.16 -4.01 5.29
CA LEU A 40 9.89 -2.89 4.71
C LEU A 40 9.51 -1.58 5.41
N CYS A 41 10.49 -0.71 5.66
CA CYS A 41 10.29 0.61 6.27
C CYS A 41 9.63 1.62 5.32
N SER A 42 9.78 1.41 4.00
CA SER A 42 9.33 2.33 2.96
C SER A 42 9.16 1.61 1.64
N SER A 43 8.28 2.14 0.79
CA SER A 43 8.10 1.71 -0.61
C SER A 43 7.96 2.92 -1.51
N VAL A 44 8.37 2.78 -2.77
CA VAL A 44 8.21 3.81 -3.81
C VAL A 44 7.20 3.32 -4.84
N ILE A 45 6.22 4.15 -5.18
CA ILE A 45 5.21 3.87 -6.20
C ILE A 45 5.46 4.79 -7.40
N TYR A 46 5.84 4.21 -8.54
CA TYR A 46 6.13 4.93 -9.78
C TYR A 46 5.38 4.33 -10.97
N GLY A 47 5.24 5.10 -12.05
CA GLY A 47 4.53 4.68 -13.25
C GLY A 47 4.00 5.87 -14.08
N PRO A 48 3.39 5.61 -15.26
CA PRO A 48 2.87 6.65 -16.16
C PRO A 48 1.77 7.52 -15.52
N ASN A 49 1.49 8.68 -16.12
CA ASN A 49 0.33 9.49 -15.75
C ASN A 49 -0.96 8.67 -15.93
N CYS A 50 -1.95 8.92 -15.07
CA CYS A 50 -3.23 8.18 -15.05
C CYS A 50 -3.14 6.68 -14.76
N ALA A 51 -1.95 6.14 -14.41
CA ALA A 51 -1.80 4.72 -14.05
C ALA A 51 -2.41 4.34 -12.68
N GLY A 52 -3.19 5.22 -12.03
CA GLY A 52 -3.84 4.92 -10.75
C GLY A 52 -2.96 5.06 -9.50
N LYS A 53 -1.77 5.65 -9.59
CA LYS A 53 -0.85 5.82 -8.44
C LYS A 53 -1.51 6.56 -7.27
N SER A 54 -2.19 7.68 -7.55
CA SER A 54 -2.90 8.45 -6.53
C SER A 54 -4.05 7.64 -5.90
N ASN A 55 -4.72 6.80 -6.69
CA ASN A 55 -5.83 5.96 -6.21
C ASN A 55 -5.35 4.93 -5.17
N ILE A 56 -4.09 4.48 -5.23
CA ILE A 56 -3.51 3.60 -4.19
C ILE A 56 -3.45 4.34 -2.85
N ILE A 57 -2.94 5.58 -2.86
CA ILE A 57 -2.82 6.41 -1.66
C ILE A 57 -4.20 6.75 -1.12
N GLU A 58 -5.16 7.09 -1.99
CA GLU A 58 -6.54 7.36 -1.58
C GLU A 58 -7.23 6.13 -1.00
N ALA A 59 -7.00 4.93 -1.54
CA ALA A 59 -7.54 3.69 -0.99
C ALA A 59 -7.01 3.45 0.43
N MET A 60 -5.71 3.69 0.66
CA MET A 60 -5.12 3.61 1.99
C MET A 60 -5.67 4.65 2.96
N THR A 61 -5.83 5.90 2.51
CA THR A 61 -6.41 6.98 3.32
C THR A 61 -7.85 6.66 3.67
N THR A 62 -8.66 6.17 2.72
CA THR A 62 -10.04 5.74 2.96
C THR A 62 -10.10 4.65 4.02
N LEU A 63 -9.23 3.63 3.94
CA LEU A 63 -9.15 2.58 4.95
C LEU A 63 -8.73 3.14 6.32
N LYS A 64 -7.71 4.01 6.34
CA LYS A 64 -7.24 4.66 7.58
C LYS A 64 -8.37 5.46 8.23
N ASP A 65 -9.07 6.29 7.47
CA ASP A 65 -10.13 7.15 7.98
C ASP A 65 -11.31 6.31 8.48
N PHE A 66 -11.66 5.25 7.75
CA PHE A 66 -12.66 4.29 8.18
C PHE A 66 -12.29 3.60 9.51
N LEU A 67 -11.03 3.16 9.66
CA LEU A 67 -10.57 2.53 10.90
C LEU A 67 -10.53 3.50 12.09
N LEU A 68 -10.22 4.78 11.85
CA LEU A 68 -10.10 5.78 12.91
C LEU A 68 -11.46 6.38 13.32
N THR A 69 -12.36 6.56 12.35
CA THR A 69 -13.62 7.29 12.55
C THR A 69 -14.86 6.41 12.50
N GLY A 70 -14.74 5.20 11.98
CA GLY A 70 -15.88 4.31 11.67
C GLY A 70 -16.70 4.77 10.46
N GLN A 71 -16.30 5.85 9.78
CA GLN A 71 -17.04 6.42 8.66
C GLN A 71 -16.27 6.23 7.35
N ILE A 72 -17.00 5.89 6.29
CA ILE A 72 -16.44 5.88 4.94
C ILE A 72 -16.43 7.34 4.47
N PRO A 73 -15.26 7.94 4.19
CA PRO A 73 -15.20 9.31 3.70
C PRO A 73 -15.99 9.44 2.39
N LYS A 74 -16.79 10.50 2.30
CA LYS A 74 -17.56 10.81 1.09
C LYS A 74 -16.62 11.38 0.04
N PHE A 75 -16.62 10.77 -1.14
CA PHE A 75 -15.86 11.21 -2.32
C PHE A 75 -16.64 12.27 -3.10
#